data_AF-A0A3C0JMI6-F1
#
_entry.id   AF-A0A3C0JMI6-F1
#
_cell.length_a   1.000
_cell.length_b   1.000
_cell.length_c   1.000
_cell.angle_alpha   90.00
_cell.angle_beta   90.00
_cell.angle_gamma   90.00
#
_symmetry.space_group_name_H-M   'P 1'
#
loop_
_entity.id
_entity.type
_entity.pdbx_description
1 polymer ?
#
loop_
_entity_poly.entity_id
_entity_poly.type
_entity_poly.pdbx_seq_one_letter_code
_entity_poly.pdbx_strand_id
1 'polypeptide(L)'
;ELPPLARLSGEDQIFVIAFLRSHGSIKEMERIFGISYPTVKNRLNRVSGQLEFVETDPVPSQSEVVSQLKSGEITAAEAIERLSQ
;
A
#
# COMPACT_ATOMS: atom_id res chain seq x y z
N GLU A 1 25.85 2.09 1.98
CA GLU A 1 24.87 0.98 2.00
C GLU A 1 24.13 0.92 0.66
N LEU A 2 23.58 -0.23 0.28
CA LEU A 2 22.79 -0.34 -0.95
C LEU A 2 21.41 0.33 -0.78
N PRO A 3 20.87 1.02 -1.81
CA PRO A 3 19.52 1.56 -1.77
C PRO A 3 18.46 0.47 -1.49
N PRO A 4 17.32 0.79 -0.84
CA PRO A 4 16.28 -0.19 -0.49
C PRO A 4 15.83 -1.09 -1.64
N LEU A 5 15.54 -0.51 -2.80
CA LEU A 5 15.12 -1.28 -3.99
C LEU A 5 16.22 -2.23 -4.51
N ALA A 6 17.49 -1.86 -4.37
CA ALA A 6 18.62 -2.70 -4.80
C ALA A 6 18.86 -3.89 -3.86
N ARG A 7 18.25 -3.89 -2.66
CA ARG A 7 18.31 -5.01 -1.70
C ARG A 7 17.26 -6.09 -1.98
N LEU A 8 16.27 -5.82 -2.83
CA LEU A 8 15.28 -6.81 -3.25
C LEU A 8 15.92 -7.89 -4.12
N SER A 9 15.35 -9.10 -4.09
CA SER A 9 15.70 -10.16 -5.05
C SER A 9 15.42 -9.70 -6.48
N GLY A 10 16.14 -10.25 -7.47
CA GLY A 10 15.90 -9.93 -8.88
C GLY A 10 14.45 -10.18 -9.32
N GLU A 11 13.82 -11.24 -8.80
CA GLU A 11 12.41 -11.53 -9.07
C GLU A 11 11.47 -10.47 -8.49
N ASP A 12 11.76 -9.96 -7.29
CA ASP A 12 10.94 -8.93 -6.66
C ASP A 12 11.15 -7.57 -7.31
N GLN A 13 12.35 -7.28 -7.81
CA GLN A 13 12.57 -6.10 -8.65
C GLN A 13 11.73 -6.16 -9.94
N ILE A 14 11.71 -7.30 -10.63
CA ILE A 14 10.86 -7.51 -11.81
C ILE A 14 9.38 -7.34 -11.45
N PHE A 15 8.95 -7.88 -10.31
CA PHE A 15 7.58 -7.75 -9.83
C PHE A 15 7.18 -6.29 -9.59
N VAL A 16 8.03 -5.49 -8.92
CA VAL A 16 7.80 -4.05 -8.69
C VAL A 16 7.75 -3.28 -10.02
N ILE A 17 8.67 -3.55 -10.94
CA ILE A 17 8.67 -2.92 -12.27
C ILE A 17 7.37 -3.22 -13.02
N ALA A 18 6.93 -4.48 -13.02
CA ALA A 18 5.68 -4.88 -13.66
C ALA A 18 4.47 -4.19 -13.03
N PHE A 19 4.44 -4.04 -11.70
CA PHE A 19 3.37 -3.35 -10.99
C PHE A 19 3.29 -1.87 -11.41
N LEU A 20 4.43 -1.17 -11.48
CA LEU A 20 4.50 0.21 -11.94
C LEU A 20 4.05 0.36 -13.40
N ARG A 21 4.50 -0.52 -14.31
CA ARG A 21 4.07 -0.52 -15.72
C ARG A 21 2.58 -0.82 -15.89
N SER A 22 2.00 -1.55 -14.93
CA SER A 22 0.56 -1.85 -14.86
C SER A 22 -0.25 -0.74 -14.18
N HIS A 23 0.37 0.39 -13.84
CA HIS A 23 -0.24 1.50 -13.09
C HIS A 23 -0.89 1.03 -11.76
N GLY A 24 -0.31 0.02 -11.13
CA GLY A 24 -0.83 -0.57 -9.90
C GLY A 24 -2.00 -1.55 -10.06
N SER A 25 -2.37 -1.92 -11.30
CA SER A 25 -3.48 -2.85 -11.56
C SER A 25 -3.15 -4.28 -11.11
N ILE A 26 -3.80 -4.74 -10.03
CA ILE A 26 -3.65 -6.13 -9.55
C ILE A 26 -4.14 -7.12 -10.60
N LYS A 27 -5.21 -6.80 -11.32
CA LYS A 27 -5.76 -7.66 -12.38
C LYS A 27 -4.76 -7.89 -13.52
N GLU A 28 -3.97 -6.87 -13.86
CA GLU A 28 -2.95 -7.03 -14.89
C GLU A 28 -1.75 -7.83 -14.38
N MET A 29 -1.40 -7.68 -13.10
CA MET A 29 -0.39 -8.53 -12.47
C MET A 29 -0.80 -10.01 -12.44
N GLU A 30 -2.08 -10.31 -12.18
CA GLU A 30 -2.61 -11.68 -12.27
C GLU A 30 -2.38 -12.26 -13.67
N ARG A 31 -2.66 -11.47 -14.73
CA ARG A 31 -2.43 -11.88 -16.12
C ARG A 31 -0.94 -12.07 -16.43
N ILE A 32 -0.09 -11.11 -16.05
CA ILE A 32 1.36 -11.13 -16.37
C ILE A 32 2.05 -12.32 -15.72
N PHE A 33 1.75 -12.60 -14.46
CA PHE A 33 2.42 -13.63 -13.67
C PHE A 33 1.69 -14.97 -13.66
N GLY A 34 0.47 -15.04 -14.21
CA GLY A 34 -0.34 -16.27 -14.22
C GLY A 34 -0.73 -16.75 -12.83
N ILE A 35 -0.92 -15.82 -11.89
CA ILE A 35 -1.21 -16.11 -10.48
C ILE A 35 -2.52 -15.46 -10.04
N SER A 36 -3.12 -16.00 -8.98
CA SER A 36 -4.37 -15.48 -8.43
C SER A 36 -4.16 -14.16 -7.67
N TYR A 37 -5.22 -13.36 -7.58
CA TYR A 37 -5.28 -12.12 -6.80
C TYR A 37 -4.70 -12.26 -5.38
N PRO A 38 -5.07 -13.28 -4.57
CA PRO A 38 -4.47 -13.46 -3.25
C PRO A 38 -2.95 -13.63 -3.30
N THR A 39 -2.43 -14.30 -4.33
CA THR A 39 -0.99 -14.50 -4.52
C THR A 39 -0.29 -13.18 -4.85
N VAL A 40 -0.87 -12.35 -5.73
CA VAL A 40 -0.33 -11.01 -6.03
C VAL A 40 -0.31 -10.15 -4.77
N LYS A 41 -1.43 -10.12 -4.01
CA LYS A 41 -1.55 -9.33 -2.79
C LYS A 41 -0.56 -9.76 -1.71
N ASN A 42 -0.40 -11.06 -1.49
CA ASN A 42 0.57 -11.61 -0.54
C ASN A 42 2.01 -11.24 -0.94
N ARG A 43 2.31 -11.27 -2.24
CA ARG A 43 3.63 -10.87 -2.74
C ARG A 43 3.88 -9.37 -2.59
N LEU A 44 2.88 -8.52 -2.87
CA LEU A 44 2.97 -7.08 -2.61
C LEU A 44 3.27 -6.81 -1.13
N ASN A 45 2.50 -7.39 -0.21
CA ASN A 45 2.72 -7.22 1.23
C ASN A 45 4.12 -7.64 1.66
N ARG A 46 4.61 -8.79 1.16
CA ARG A 46 5.96 -9.27 1.44
C ARG A 46 7.03 -8.29 0.94
N VAL A 47 6.93 -7.83 -0.30
CA VAL A 47 7.90 -6.89 -0.90
C VAL A 47 7.85 -5.53 -0.20
N SER A 48 6.67 -5.02 0.09
CA SER A 48 6.49 -3.77 0.85
C SER A 48 7.14 -3.86 2.23
N GLY A 49 7.00 -4.98 2.94
CA GLY A 49 7.65 -5.17 4.25
C GLY A 49 9.19 -5.20 4.20
N GLN A 50 9.80 -5.47 3.04
CA GLN A 50 11.25 -5.41 2.84
C GLN A 50 11.74 -4.00 2.46
N LEU A 51 10.84 -3.20 1.90
CA LEU A 51 11.06 -1.80 1.61
C LEU A 51 10.56 -1.00 2.79
N GLU A 52 11.33 -0.99 3.90
CA GLU A 52 11.08 -0.10 5.04
C GLU A 52 11.02 1.36 4.55
N PHE A 53 9.81 1.77 4.18
CA PHE A 53 9.42 3.14 4.01
C PHE A 53 8.83 3.55 5.35
N VAL A 54 9.28 4.68 5.87
CA VAL A 54 8.57 5.40 6.94
C VAL A 54 7.09 5.38 6.56
N GLU A 55 6.23 4.88 7.45
CA GLU A 55 4.78 4.91 7.28
C GLU A 55 4.38 6.33 6.83
N THR A 56 4.18 6.49 5.53
CA THR A 56 3.41 7.59 4.97
C THR A 56 2.02 7.05 4.69
N ASP A 57 1.40 6.39 5.67
CA ASP A 57 0.05 6.85 5.95
C ASP A 57 0.29 8.20 6.63
N PRO A 58 0.18 9.35 5.93
CA PRO A 58 0.02 10.59 6.66
C PRO A 58 -1.12 10.33 7.61
N VAL A 59 -0.90 10.52 8.91
CA VAL A 59 -2.00 10.62 9.88
C VAL A 59 -3.06 11.48 9.18
N PRO A 60 -4.28 10.95 8.91
CA PRO A 60 -5.24 11.65 8.09
C PRO A 60 -5.40 13.04 8.67
N SER A 61 -5.21 14.04 7.81
CA SER A 61 -5.30 15.43 8.22
C SER A 61 -6.64 15.63 8.92
N GLN A 62 -6.71 16.58 9.85
CA GLN A 62 -7.97 16.86 10.55
C GLN A 62 -9.14 17.10 9.57
N SER A 63 -8.84 17.65 8.38
CA SER A 63 -9.81 17.83 7.30
C SER A 63 -10.34 16.51 6.71
N GLU A 64 -9.49 15.50 6.56
CA GLU A 64 -9.88 14.18 6.07
C GLU A 64 -10.71 13.43 7.11
N VAL A 65 -10.33 13.48 8.39
CA VAL A 65 -11.12 12.87 9.49
C VAL A 65 -12.52 13.50 9.56
N VAL A 66 -12.62 14.83 9.46
CA VAL A 66 -13.92 15.53 9.44
C VAL A 66 -14.73 15.18 8.19
N SER A 67 -14.08 14.97 7.03
CA SER A 67 -14.76 14.59 5.79
C SER A 67 -15.33 13.17 5.87
N GLN A 68 -14.57 12.22 6.41
CA GLN A 68 -14.99 10.84 6.67
C GLN A 68 -16.13 10.78 7.71
N LEU A 69 -16.11 11.65 8.73
CA LEU A 69 -17.22 11.77 9.68
C LEU A 69 -18.49 12.29 8.98
N LYS A 70 -18.36 13.30 8.10
CA LYS A 70 -19.48 13.85 7.34
C LYS A 70 -20.08 12.86 6.35
N SER A 71 -19.27 12.01 5.73
CA SER A 71 -19.74 10.95 4.82
C SER A 71 -20.30 9.73 5.55
N GLY A 72 -20.09 9.62 6.87
CA GLY A 72 -20.54 8.50 7.69
C GLY A 72 -19.65 7.26 7.59
N GLU A 73 -18.44 7.41 7.03
CA GLU A 73 -17.45 6.34 6.91
C GLU A 73 -16.82 5.96 8.27
N ILE A 74 -16.79 6.91 9.21
CA ILE A 74 -16.32 6.71 10.58
C ILE A 74 -17.32 7.23 11.59
N THR A 75 -17.27 6.68 12.81
CA THR A 75 -18.12 7.15 13.90
C THR A 75 -17.54 8.41 14.58
N ALA A 76 -18.38 9.14 15.31
CA ALA A 76 -17.91 10.27 16.12
C ALA A 76 -16.84 9.87 17.15
N ALA A 77 -16.96 8.68 17.75
CA ALA A 77 -15.97 8.18 18.70
C ALA A 77 -14.61 7.92 18.03
N GLU A 78 -14.64 7.34 16.83
CA GLU A 78 -13.44 7.05 16.04
C GLU A 78 -12.78 8.31 15.48
N ALA A 79 -13.58 9.34 15.14
CA ALA A 79 -13.06 10.66 14.79
C ALA A 79 -12.36 11.34 15.98
N ILE A 80 -12.91 11.23 17.19
CA ILE A 80 -12.31 11.81 18.42
C ILE A 80 -10.95 11.15 18.71
N GLU A 81 -10.87 9.83 18.63
CA GLU A 81 -9.62 9.09 18.84
C GLU A 81 -8.53 9.56 17.86
N ARG A 82 -8.85 9.63 16.57
CA ARG A 82 -7.92 10.05 15.50
C ARG A 82 -7.49 11.51 15.57
N LEU A 83 -8.31 12.40 16.12
CA LEU A 83 -7.98 13.82 16.30
C LEU A 83 -7.21 14.12 17.60
N SER A 84 -7.17 13.16 18.53
CA SER A 84 -6.54 13.30 19.84
C SER A 84 -5.09 12.77 19.90
N GLN A 85 -4.65 12.09 18.84
CA GLN A 85 -3.26 11.70 18.61
C GLN A 85 -2.49 12.83 17.92
#